data_AF-A0A4Y8LU61-F1
#
_entry.id   AF-A0A4Y8LU61-F1
#
_cell.length_a   1.000
_cell.length_b   1.000
_cell.length_c   1.000
_cell.angle_alpha   90.00
_cell.angle_beta   90.00
_cell.angle_gamma   90.00
#
_symmetry.space_group_name_H-M   'P 1'
#
loop_
_entity.id
_entity.type
_entity.pdbx_description
1 polymer ?
#
loop_
_entity_poly.entity_id
_entity_poly.type
_entity_poly.pdbx_seq_one_letter_code
_entity_poly.pdbx_strand_id
1 'polypeptide(L)'
;MSSGSLRMLPAVEEKAEVVVPSPPPTPSEKPEPIRRAEATLRKLSTDGTRPPSESERAKKNPEGIQRAPDGLMDKRIPRTGSSSQPVSNNGLPKVNAIEPKLGKEIVQRQELKPSPAVANHETSTKKTPKATVNMEKPAQAIPPAASAVAPKVTTNFTHLVAIGTSTGGPRALHEVLTGIPSDFPAPILVVQHMPPKFTHSLAQRLDNFCSIHVREAVDGEAVETATAYIAPGGKHMSLAKDATGKYRIRLSEEGPRAGHMPSVDVLFESLIGHQQLKRHAVLMTGMGSDGAKGMKALQTDGASTTIAEAEQTCVVYGMPRSAVELGAVSHQLPLQAIAPVLIQEVKTRKS
;
A
#
# COMPACT_ATOMS: atom_id res chain seq x y z
N MET A 1 93.04 30.92 -31.63
CA MET A 1 92.37 29.81 -32.35
C MET A 1 91.73 28.93 -31.29
N SER A 2 90.46 28.58 -31.24
CA SER A 2 89.20 29.10 -31.80
C SER A 2 88.13 28.64 -30.80
N SER A 3 87.19 29.53 -30.51
CA SER A 3 86.00 29.35 -29.67
C SER A 3 84.93 28.47 -30.34
N GLY A 4 84.14 27.75 -29.53
CA GLY A 4 82.81 27.25 -29.91
C GLY A 4 82.03 27.00 -28.61
N SER A 5 81.37 28.02 -28.05
CA SER A 5 80.07 28.60 -28.44
C SER A 5 78.90 27.62 -28.28
N LEU A 6 78.29 27.70 -27.10
CA LEU A 6 77.09 27.04 -26.65
C LEU A 6 75.88 27.63 -27.42
N ARG A 7 75.14 26.80 -28.15
CA ARG A 7 73.93 27.24 -28.89
C ARG A 7 72.78 27.50 -27.92
N MET A 8 72.43 28.77 -27.80
CA MET A 8 71.10 29.25 -27.38
C MET A 8 70.10 29.02 -28.52
N LEU A 9 68.92 28.49 -28.21
CA LEU A 9 67.75 28.50 -29.10
C LEU A 9 66.81 29.68 -28.70
N PRO A 10 66.15 30.33 -29.66
CA PRO A 10 65.47 31.60 -29.44
C PRO A 10 64.04 31.44 -28.90
N ALA A 11 63.58 32.53 -28.27
CA ALA A 11 62.26 32.76 -27.71
C ALA A 11 61.13 32.55 -28.73
N VAL A 12 60.02 31.99 -28.25
CA VAL A 12 58.73 31.98 -28.96
C VAL A 12 57.77 32.84 -28.15
N GLU A 13 57.39 33.98 -28.74
CA GLU A 13 56.28 34.83 -28.29
C GLU A 13 54.97 34.03 -28.37
N GLU A 14 54.32 33.82 -27.23
CA GLU A 14 52.93 33.40 -27.19
C GLU A 14 52.06 34.61 -26.86
N LYS A 15 51.25 34.99 -27.85
CA LYS A 15 50.28 36.09 -27.75
C LYS A 15 49.22 35.72 -26.72
N ALA A 16 49.05 36.56 -25.71
CA ALA A 16 47.93 36.51 -24.78
C ALA A 16 46.63 36.84 -25.54
N GLU A 17 45.74 35.85 -25.68
CA GLU A 17 44.37 36.05 -26.13
C GLU A 17 43.53 36.51 -24.93
N VAL A 18 43.01 37.74 -25.04
CA VAL A 18 42.15 38.38 -24.03
C VAL A 18 40.76 37.75 -24.12
N VAL A 19 40.44 36.86 -23.17
CA VAL A 19 39.07 36.37 -22.99
C VAL A 19 38.25 37.48 -22.33
N VAL A 20 37.34 38.08 -23.10
CA VAL A 20 36.38 39.09 -22.61
C VAL A 20 35.26 38.36 -21.86
N PRO A 21 35.00 38.65 -20.56
CA PRO A 21 33.90 38.02 -19.84
C PRO A 21 32.54 38.55 -20.34
N SER A 22 31.59 37.64 -20.53
CA SER A 22 30.20 37.97 -20.88
C SER A 22 29.52 38.78 -19.75
N PRO A 23 28.64 39.75 -20.08
CA PRO A 23 27.96 40.55 -19.06
C PRO A 23 26.95 39.73 -18.25
N PRO A 24 26.73 40.06 -16.96
CA PRO A 24 25.76 39.37 -16.12
C PRO A 24 24.31 39.66 -16.57
N PRO A 25 23.37 38.73 -16.36
CA PRO A 25 21.96 38.97 -16.65
C PRO A 25 21.39 40.04 -15.71
N THR A 26 20.55 40.91 -16.25
CA THR A 26 19.86 41.98 -15.52
C THR A 26 18.76 41.44 -14.59
N PRO A 27 18.48 42.11 -13.46
CA PRO A 27 17.45 41.66 -12.51
C PRO A 27 16.06 42.08 -12.99
N SER A 28 15.25 41.13 -13.44
CA SER A 28 13.83 41.34 -13.72
C SER A 28 12.96 40.95 -12.51
N GLU A 29 12.40 42.00 -11.90
CA GLU A 29 11.09 42.14 -11.24
C GLU A 29 10.64 41.19 -10.11
N LYS A 30 10.13 41.84 -9.05
CA LYS A 30 9.58 41.29 -7.81
C LYS A 30 8.25 40.55 -8.05
N PRO A 31 7.90 39.54 -7.21
CA PRO A 31 6.57 38.94 -7.25
C PRO A 31 5.55 39.81 -6.48
N GLU A 32 4.53 40.30 -7.19
CA GLU A 32 3.28 40.84 -6.61
C GLU A 32 2.20 39.73 -6.52
N PRO A 33 1.21 39.87 -5.61
CA PRO A 33 0.47 38.74 -5.05
C PRO A 33 -0.72 38.29 -5.90
N ILE A 34 -0.91 36.97 -6.00
CA ILE A 34 -2.08 36.36 -6.66
C ILE A 34 -3.33 36.61 -5.82
N ARG A 35 -4.14 37.58 -6.23
CA ARG A 35 -5.56 37.69 -5.88
C ARG A 35 -6.40 37.65 -7.15
N ARG A 36 -7.47 36.85 -7.08
CA ARG A 36 -8.65 36.79 -7.97
C ARG A 36 -8.52 36.05 -9.29
N ALA A 37 -8.92 34.79 -9.26
CA ALA A 37 -9.61 34.13 -10.36
C ALA A 37 -11.06 33.81 -9.96
N GLU A 38 -11.85 34.85 -9.69
CA GLU A 38 -13.31 34.82 -9.77
C GLU A 38 -13.70 35.87 -10.80
N ALA A 39 -13.85 35.47 -12.07
CA ALA A 39 -14.66 36.15 -13.09
C ALA A 39 -14.32 35.67 -14.52
N THR A 40 -14.41 34.37 -14.82
CA THR A 40 -14.59 33.92 -16.22
C THR A 40 -15.32 32.59 -16.27
N LEU A 41 -16.58 32.59 -15.83
CA LEU A 41 -17.59 31.58 -16.17
C LEU A 41 -19.00 32.20 -15.99
N ARG A 42 -19.22 33.30 -16.71
CA ARG A 42 -20.55 33.87 -16.97
C ARG A 42 -20.62 34.23 -18.44
N LYS A 43 -21.11 33.28 -19.23
CA LYS A 43 -21.90 33.46 -20.48
C LYS A 43 -21.94 32.11 -21.18
N LEU A 44 -22.93 31.30 -20.82
CA LEU A 44 -23.56 30.22 -21.60
C LEU A 44 -24.39 29.39 -20.61
N SER A 45 -25.63 29.83 -20.35
CA SER A 45 -26.77 28.96 -19.98
C SER A 45 -27.96 29.86 -19.67
N THR A 46 -28.70 30.23 -20.71
CA THR A 46 -30.12 30.53 -20.60
C THR A 46 -30.85 29.20 -20.80
N ASP A 47 -31.24 28.53 -19.72
CA ASP A 47 -32.50 27.79 -19.72
C ASP A 47 -32.91 27.36 -18.30
N GLY A 48 -34.21 27.44 -18.06
CA GLY A 48 -35.00 26.46 -17.32
C GLY A 48 -34.67 26.11 -15.86
N THR A 49 -35.60 26.52 -14.99
CA THR A 49 -36.12 25.77 -13.82
C THR A 49 -35.25 25.64 -12.55
N ARG A 50 -35.64 26.43 -11.55
CA ARG A 50 -35.25 26.35 -10.14
C ARG A 50 -36.20 25.40 -9.38
N PRO A 51 -35.73 24.54 -8.45
CA PRO A 51 -36.62 23.85 -7.51
C PRO A 51 -36.94 24.77 -6.30
N PRO A 52 -38.14 24.73 -5.72
CA PRO A 52 -38.48 25.59 -4.59
C PRO A 52 -37.92 25.04 -3.26
N SER A 53 -37.57 25.98 -2.39
CA SER A 53 -37.13 25.79 -1.01
C SER A 53 -38.29 25.46 -0.06
N GLU A 54 -37.98 24.78 1.04
CA GLU A 54 -38.86 24.51 2.18
C GLU A 54 -39.40 25.79 2.80
N SER A 55 -40.61 26.20 2.39
CA SER A 55 -41.45 27.10 3.18
C SER A 55 -42.89 27.13 2.66
N GLU A 56 -43.57 25.98 2.52
CA GLU A 56 -45.01 25.96 2.29
C GLU A 56 -45.60 24.56 2.48
N ARG A 57 -45.84 24.17 3.74
CA ARG A 57 -46.78 23.09 4.05
C ARG A 57 -47.48 23.33 5.38
N ALA A 58 -48.44 24.24 5.35
CA ALA A 58 -49.46 24.35 6.37
C ALA A 58 -50.83 24.58 5.70
N LYS A 59 -51.84 23.92 6.27
CA LYS A 59 -53.29 24.00 6.00
C LYS A 59 -53.85 23.01 4.95
N LYS A 60 -54.37 21.88 5.44
CA LYS A 60 -55.82 21.68 5.62
C LYS A 60 -56.11 20.30 6.23
N ASN A 61 -56.85 20.32 7.34
CA ASN A 61 -57.64 19.21 7.89
C ASN A 61 -58.98 19.11 7.12
N PRO A 62 -59.71 17.98 7.16
CA PRO A 62 -60.75 17.88 8.21
C PRO A 62 -60.98 16.47 8.82
N GLU A 63 -61.25 16.51 10.13
CA GLU A 63 -62.21 15.78 11.01
C GLU A 63 -62.68 14.33 10.73
N GLY A 64 -62.77 13.53 11.81
CA GLY A 64 -63.72 12.42 11.89
C GLY A 64 -63.50 11.23 12.87
N ILE A 65 -63.33 11.48 14.18
CA ILE A 65 -64.00 10.80 15.33
C ILE A 65 -64.03 9.23 15.46
N GLN A 66 -63.62 8.75 16.67
CA GLN A 66 -64.23 7.74 17.59
C GLN A 66 -63.36 6.58 18.16
N ARG A 67 -63.00 6.75 19.46
CA ARG A 67 -63.11 5.86 20.64
C ARG A 67 -62.37 4.50 20.74
N ALA A 68 -61.56 4.41 21.79
CA ALA A 68 -61.11 3.20 22.48
C ALA A 68 -62.17 2.67 23.49
N PRO A 69 -61.93 1.49 24.09
CA PRO A 69 -62.02 1.43 25.55
C PRO A 69 -60.87 0.68 26.24
N ASP A 70 -60.66 1.09 27.49
CA ASP A 70 -59.81 0.53 28.55
C ASP A 70 -60.35 -0.78 29.17
N GLY A 71 -59.46 -1.50 29.88
CA GLY A 71 -59.81 -2.50 30.92
C GLY A 71 -58.79 -3.65 31.01
N LEU A 72 -57.71 -3.66 31.82
CA LEU A 72 -57.53 -3.66 33.29
C LEU A 72 -57.33 -5.08 33.90
N MET A 73 -56.13 -5.33 34.46
CA MET A 73 -55.74 -6.24 35.59
C MET A 73 -55.94 -7.78 35.39
N ASP A 74 -55.25 -8.74 36.03
CA ASP A 74 -54.34 -8.81 37.17
C ASP A 74 -53.45 -10.09 37.08
N LYS A 75 -52.43 -10.12 37.94
CA LYS A 75 -51.34 -11.06 38.23
C LYS A 75 -51.73 -12.53 38.53
N ARG A 76 -50.82 -13.48 38.23
CA ARG A 76 -50.00 -14.25 39.21
C ARG A 76 -49.41 -15.57 38.65
N ILE A 77 -48.11 -15.75 38.90
CA ILE A 77 -47.30 -17.01 38.96
C ILE A 77 -47.65 -17.70 40.31
N PRO A 78 -47.62 -19.06 40.53
CA PRO A 78 -46.40 -19.87 40.41
C PRO A 78 -46.43 -21.40 40.16
N ARG A 79 -45.26 -21.88 39.66
CA ARG A 79 -44.49 -23.11 39.96
C ARG A 79 -45.24 -24.46 40.18
N THR A 80 -44.77 -25.53 39.52
CA THR A 80 -43.95 -26.63 40.11
C THR A 80 -43.89 -27.89 39.23
N GLY A 81 -42.68 -28.45 39.10
CA GLY A 81 -42.39 -29.89 38.97
C GLY A 81 -42.75 -30.62 37.66
N SER A 82 -42.19 -31.76 37.30
CA SER A 82 -40.98 -32.52 37.65
C SER A 82 -40.99 -33.76 36.72
N SER A 83 -39.82 -34.28 36.29
CA SER A 83 -39.62 -35.65 35.75
C SER A 83 -40.33 -35.97 34.42
N SER A 84 -39.92 -36.87 33.53
CA SER A 84 -38.78 -37.78 33.38
C SER A 84 -38.94 -38.45 32.01
N GLN A 85 -37.85 -38.49 31.23
CA GLN A 85 -37.43 -39.56 30.30
C GLN A 85 -38.33 -40.01 29.11
N PRO A 86 -37.73 -40.57 28.03
CA PRO A 86 -38.24 -40.54 26.66
C PRO A 86 -38.97 -41.83 26.27
N VAL A 87 -39.76 -41.76 25.19
CA VAL A 87 -40.34 -42.94 24.54
C VAL A 87 -40.07 -42.90 23.03
N SER A 88 -39.76 -44.09 22.54
CA SER A 88 -39.20 -44.50 21.26
C SER A 88 -40.21 -44.53 20.09
N ASN A 89 -39.66 -44.41 18.88
CA ASN A 89 -40.09 -44.93 17.56
C ASN A 89 -41.58 -45.11 17.25
N ASN A 90 -42.05 -44.49 16.16
CA ASN A 90 -42.15 -45.09 14.82
C ASN A 90 -43.08 -44.26 13.90
N GLY A 91 -42.78 -44.25 12.59
CA GLY A 91 -43.82 -44.18 11.55
C GLY A 91 -43.95 -42.87 10.78
N LEU A 92 -43.30 -42.81 9.60
CA LEU A 92 -43.74 -41.99 8.47
C LEU A 92 -45.06 -42.55 7.89
N PRO A 93 -45.91 -41.69 7.27
CA PRO A 93 -45.86 -41.60 5.81
C PRO A 93 -45.95 -40.16 5.23
N LYS A 94 -45.52 -40.10 3.97
CA LYS A 94 -45.32 -38.98 3.03
C LYS A 94 -46.59 -38.20 2.67
N VAL A 95 -46.43 -36.91 2.34
CA VAL A 95 -46.98 -36.11 1.20
C VAL A 95 -46.55 -34.64 1.45
N ASN A 96 -46.26 -33.71 0.53
CA ASN A 96 -46.08 -33.63 -0.92
C ASN A 96 -45.09 -32.47 -1.15
N ALA A 97 -44.17 -32.63 -2.10
CA ALA A 97 -43.24 -31.59 -2.51
C ALA A 97 -43.91 -30.59 -3.47
N ILE A 98 -43.63 -29.31 -3.28
CA ILE A 98 -43.93 -28.23 -4.22
C ILE A 98 -42.59 -27.71 -4.73
N GLU A 99 -42.32 -27.90 -6.04
CA GLU A 99 -41.18 -27.34 -6.77
C GLU A 99 -41.36 -25.85 -7.06
N PRO A 100 -40.25 -25.09 -7.23
CA PRO A 100 -40.23 -23.99 -8.17
C PRO A 100 -39.28 -24.28 -9.35
N LYS A 101 -39.84 -24.11 -10.54
CA LYS A 101 -39.22 -24.22 -11.86
C LYS A 101 -38.19 -23.09 -12.08
N LEU A 102 -37.00 -23.43 -12.57
CA LEU A 102 -36.08 -22.48 -13.20
C LEU A 102 -35.65 -23.02 -14.57
N GLY A 103 -35.86 -22.21 -15.59
CA GLY A 103 -35.69 -22.54 -17.01
C GLY A 103 -34.25 -22.85 -17.39
N LYS A 104 -34.09 -23.84 -18.26
CA LYS A 104 -32.83 -24.21 -18.91
C LYS A 104 -32.79 -23.56 -20.29
N GLU A 105 -31.80 -22.71 -20.50
CA GLU A 105 -31.41 -22.20 -21.81
C GLU A 105 -30.39 -23.16 -22.44
N ILE A 106 -30.60 -23.45 -23.72
CA ILE A 106 -29.99 -24.53 -24.49
C ILE A 106 -28.65 -24.03 -25.05
N VAL A 107 -27.54 -24.59 -24.57
CA VAL A 107 -26.21 -24.44 -25.21
C VAL A 107 -25.90 -25.74 -25.97
N GLN A 108 -25.85 -25.61 -27.29
CA GLN A 108 -25.55 -26.67 -28.23
C GLN A 108 -24.05 -26.98 -28.20
N ARG A 109 -23.67 -28.13 -27.60
CA ARG A 109 -22.32 -28.71 -27.70
C ARG A 109 -22.24 -29.56 -28.96
N GLN A 110 -21.33 -29.22 -29.87
CA GLN A 110 -20.90 -30.12 -30.94
C GLN A 110 -19.67 -30.89 -30.44
N GLU A 111 -19.81 -32.22 -30.38
CA GLU A 111 -18.74 -33.18 -30.19
C GLU A 111 -18.03 -33.43 -31.53
N LEU A 112 -16.69 -33.39 -31.54
CA LEU A 112 -15.87 -33.90 -32.63
C LEU A 112 -15.14 -35.15 -32.14
N LYS A 113 -15.44 -36.30 -32.77
CA LYS A 113 -14.73 -37.57 -32.62
C LYS A 113 -13.74 -37.77 -33.79
N PRO A 114 -12.67 -38.56 -33.59
CA PRO A 114 -11.49 -38.60 -34.46
C PRO A 114 -11.61 -39.64 -35.60
N SER A 115 -10.77 -39.50 -36.63
CA SER A 115 -10.59 -40.46 -37.73
C SER A 115 -9.12 -40.48 -38.19
N PRO A 116 -8.64 -41.48 -38.96
CA PRO A 116 -7.64 -42.44 -38.49
C PRO A 116 -6.30 -42.35 -39.23
N ALA A 117 -5.34 -43.12 -38.71
CA ALA A 117 -4.01 -43.33 -39.26
C ALA A 117 -4.00 -44.03 -40.62
N VAL A 118 -3.04 -43.67 -41.46
CA VAL A 118 -2.53 -44.49 -42.57
C VAL A 118 -1.01 -44.56 -42.45
N ALA A 119 -0.51 -45.80 -42.48
CA ALA A 119 0.90 -46.18 -42.39
C ALA A 119 1.55 -46.29 -43.79
N ASN A 120 2.86 -46.06 -43.87
CA ASN A 120 3.89 -46.95 -44.46
C ASN A 120 5.26 -46.24 -44.43
N HIS A 121 6.24 -46.79 -43.70
CA HIS A 121 7.51 -47.39 -44.18
C HIS A 121 8.43 -46.40 -44.93
N GLU A 122 9.65 -46.13 -44.47
CA GLU A 122 10.78 -47.08 -44.52
C GLU A 122 11.79 -46.96 -43.35
N THR A 123 12.48 -48.08 -43.16
CA THR A 123 13.56 -48.42 -42.23
C THR A 123 14.88 -47.69 -42.49
N SER A 124 15.62 -47.30 -41.45
CA SER A 124 17.07 -47.48 -41.43
C SER A 124 17.66 -47.47 -40.02
N THR A 125 18.26 -48.59 -39.66
CA THR A 125 19.06 -48.84 -38.47
C THR A 125 20.40 -48.10 -38.52
N LYS A 126 20.81 -47.41 -37.45
CA LYS A 126 22.20 -47.54 -36.96
C LYS A 126 22.44 -47.00 -35.55
N LYS A 127 23.34 -47.71 -34.90
CA LYS A 127 23.78 -47.67 -33.51
C LYS A 127 24.47 -46.36 -33.11
N THR A 128 24.41 -46.13 -31.80
CA THR A 128 25.15 -45.15 -30.99
C THR A 128 26.67 -45.11 -31.26
N PRO A 129 27.31 -43.98 -30.92
CA PRO A 129 28.22 -44.02 -29.76
C PRO A 129 28.06 -42.84 -28.79
N LYS A 130 28.31 -43.14 -27.51
CA LYS A 130 28.44 -42.19 -26.40
C LYS A 130 29.65 -41.29 -26.62
N ALA A 131 29.44 -39.97 -26.61
CA ALA A 131 30.50 -38.98 -26.47
C ALA A 131 30.32 -38.25 -25.13
N THR A 132 31.28 -38.45 -24.23
CA THR A 132 31.42 -37.78 -22.95
C THR A 132 31.90 -36.34 -23.21
N VAL A 133 31.07 -35.34 -22.91
CA VAL A 133 31.48 -33.93 -23.01
C VAL A 133 31.82 -33.44 -21.60
N ASN A 134 33.12 -33.28 -21.34
CA ASN A 134 33.63 -32.52 -20.20
C ASN A 134 33.28 -31.04 -20.41
N MET A 135 32.41 -30.50 -19.56
CA MET A 135 32.17 -29.07 -19.42
C MET A 135 32.85 -28.61 -18.12
N GLU A 136 34.13 -28.27 -18.24
CA GLU A 136 34.86 -27.57 -17.19
C GLU A 136 34.42 -26.10 -17.22
N LYS A 137 33.62 -25.70 -16.22
CA LYS A 137 33.12 -24.33 -16.08
C LYS A 137 34.19 -23.47 -15.42
N PRO A 138 34.66 -22.35 -16.02
CA PRO A 138 35.54 -21.43 -15.32
C PRO A 138 34.73 -20.72 -14.24
N ALA A 139 35.05 -21.00 -12.97
CA ALA A 139 34.59 -20.21 -11.85
C ALA A 139 35.35 -18.88 -11.85
N GLN A 140 34.80 -17.85 -12.50
CA GLN A 140 35.21 -16.48 -12.22
C GLN A 140 34.66 -16.10 -10.85
N ALA A 141 35.55 -16.02 -9.87
CA ALA A 141 35.26 -15.50 -8.55
C ALA A 141 34.89 -14.01 -8.68
N ILE A 142 33.64 -13.68 -8.36
CA ILE A 142 33.24 -12.31 -8.08
C ILE A 142 33.99 -11.88 -6.81
N PRO A 143 34.77 -10.79 -6.80
CA PRO A 143 35.41 -10.32 -5.58
C PRO A 143 34.32 -10.01 -4.54
N PRO A 144 34.53 -10.34 -3.25
CA PRO A 144 33.53 -10.09 -2.22
C PRO A 144 33.26 -8.57 -2.14
N ALA A 145 32.00 -8.19 -2.33
CA ALA A 145 31.53 -6.84 -2.11
C ALA A 145 31.98 -6.39 -0.71
N ALA A 146 32.54 -5.17 -0.64
CA ALA A 146 33.00 -4.55 0.58
C ALA A 146 31.95 -4.72 1.68
N SER A 147 32.39 -5.22 2.83
CA SER A 147 31.57 -5.56 4.00
C SER A 147 30.61 -4.41 4.33
N ALA A 148 29.34 -4.56 3.97
CA ALA A 148 28.29 -3.66 4.41
C ALA A 148 28.26 -3.72 5.94
N VAL A 149 28.53 -2.60 6.60
CA VAL A 149 28.39 -2.50 8.06
C VAL A 149 26.92 -2.75 8.37
N ALA A 150 26.64 -3.83 9.11
CA ALA A 150 25.27 -4.18 9.50
C ALA A 150 24.61 -2.99 10.23
N PRO A 151 23.31 -2.71 9.99
CA PRO A 151 22.63 -1.58 10.59
C PRO A 151 22.59 -1.72 12.11
N LYS A 152 22.87 -0.63 12.83
CA LYS A 152 22.78 -0.61 14.30
C LYS A 152 21.34 -0.34 14.69
N VAL A 153 20.67 -1.37 15.23
CA VAL A 153 19.25 -1.31 15.61
C VAL A 153 19.06 -0.95 17.09
N THR A 154 17.93 -0.29 17.42
CA THR A 154 17.50 0.00 18.79
C THR A 154 15.97 0.06 18.87
N THR A 155 15.41 -0.23 20.04
CA THR A 155 13.96 -0.12 20.31
C THR A 155 13.57 1.27 20.83
N ASN A 156 14.52 2.21 20.92
CA ASN A 156 14.27 3.58 21.33
C ASN A 156 14.22 4.49 20.09
N PHE A 157 13.02 4.92 19.74
CA PHE A 157 12.76 5.78 18.58
C PHE A 157 11.67 6.79 18.90
N THR A 158 11.71 7.93 18.22
CA THR A 158 10.69 8.99 18.31
C THR A 158 9.92 9.17 17.01
N HIS A 159 10.34 8.49 15.93
CA HIS A 159 9.70 8.50 14.63
C HIS A 159 9.23 7.09 14.27
N LEU A 160 8.14 6.97 13.52
CA LEU A 160 7.66 5.71 12.96
C LEU A 160 7.05 5.95 11.58
N VAL A 161 7.41 5.10 10.63
CA VAL A 161 6.85 5.11 9.28
C VAL A 161 5.87 3.96 9.11
N ALA A 162 4.70 4.22 8.53
CA ALA A 162 3.77 3.19 8.10
C ALA A 162 3.47 3.32 6.60
N ILE A 163 3.53 2.21 5.88
CA ILE A 163 3.38 2.15 4.42
C ILE A 163 2.25 1.18 4.06
N GLY A 164 1.35 1.61 3.18
CA GLY A 164 0.30 0.77 2.60
C GLY A 164 0.41 0.68 1.08
N THR A 165 0.31 -0.54 0.54
CA THR A 165 0.43 -0.82 -0.91
C THR A 165 -0.44 -2.00 -1.36
N SER A 166 -0.73 -2.09 -2.66
CA SER A 166 -1.46 -3.24 -3.25
C SER A 166 -0.88 -3.59 -4.62
N THR A 167 -1.68 -3.60 -5.70
CA THR A 167 -1.22 -3.86 -7.07
C THR A 167 -0.10 -2.90 -7.48
N GLY A 168 1.05 -3.44 -7.93
CA GLY A 168 2.27 -2.66 -8.22
C GLY A 168 3.17 -2.44 -7.01
N GLY A 169 2.66 -2.71 -5.80
CA GLY A 169 3.32 -2.46 -4.54
C GLY A 169 4.68 -3.15 -4.34
N PRO A 170 4.92 -4.42 -4.75
CA PRO A 170 6.25 -5.01 -4.61
C PRO A 170 7.37 -4.24 -5.33
N ARG A 171 7.08 -3.65 -6.49
CA ARG A 171 8.04 -2.79 -7.22
C ARG A 171 8.20 -1.43 -6.54
N ALA A 172 7.09 -0.85 -6.08
CA ALA A 172 7.10 0.42 -5.35
C ALA A 172 7.87 0.32 -4.01
N LEU A 173 7.66 -0.76 -3.26
CA LEU A 173 8.39 -1.05 -2.02
C LEU A 173 9.88 -1.24 -2.26
N HIS A 174 10.25 -1.93 -3.35
CA HIS A 174 11.66 -2.05 -3.71
C HIS A 174 12.28 -0.66 -3.95
N GLU A 175 11.65 0.20 -4.75
CA GLU A 175 12.14 1.57 -5.01
C GLU A 175 12.31 2.37 -3.72
N VAL A 176 11.29 2.38 -2.85
CA VAL A 176 11.31 3.19 -1.63
C VAL A 176 12.30 2.63 -0.61
N LEU A 177 12.26 1.32 -0.31
CA LEU A 177 13.05 0.75 0.79
C LEU A 177 14.54 0.65 0.46
N THR A 178 14.91 0.46 -0.81
CA THR A 178 16.33 0.46 -1.22
C THR A 178 16.96 1.86 -1.14
N GLY A 179 16.15 2.92 -1.19
CA GLY A 179 16.58 4.30 -0.96
C GLY A 179 16.80 4.65 0.52
N ILE A 180 16.39 3.80 1.47
CA ILE A 180 16.52 4.07 2.91
C ILE A 180 17.92 3.64 3.41
N PRO A 181 18.68 4.54 4.08
CA PRO A 181 20.03 4.24 4.55
C PRO A 181 20.03 3.32 5.78
N SER A 182 21.14 2.61 6.03
CA SER A 182 21.30 1.69 7.18
C SER A 182 21.25 2.39 8.55
N ASP A 183 21.46 3.70 8.61
CA ASP A 183 21.40 4.52 9.83
C ASP A 183 20.00 5.13 10.08
N PHE A 184 18.97 4.68 9.36
CA PHE A 184 17.64 5.25 9.44
C PHE A 184 17.05 5.12 10.86
N PRO A 185 16.70 6.23 11.53
CA PRO A 185 16.46 6.24 12.97
C PRO A 185 15.01 5.87 13.35
N ALA A 186 14.25 5.26 12.43
CA ALA A 186 12.86 4.88 12.64
C ALA A 186 12.58 3.45 12.14
N PRO A 187 11.66 2.72 12.79
CA PRO A 187 11.04 1.53 12.22
C PRO A 187 10.11 1.88 11.06
N ILE A 188 9.90 0.90 10.17
CA ILE A 188 8.95 0.98 9.06
C ILE A 188 7.97 -0.20 9.16
N LEU A 189 6.68 0.08 9.26
CA LEU A 189 5.62 -0.93 9.25
C LEU A 189 4.94 -0.94 7.88
N VAL A 190 4.83 -2.10 7.24
CA VAL A 190 4.35 -2.21 5.87
C VAL A 190 3.17 -3.18 5.78
N VAL A 191 2.06 -2.72 5.22
CA VAL A 191 0.99 -3.59 4.71
C VAL A 191 1.05 -3.59 3.20
N GLN A 192 1.30 -4.78 2.65
CA GLN A 192 1.16 -5.07 1.23
C GLN A 192 0.02 -6.07 1.07
N HIS A 193 -0.99 -5.76 0.26
CA HIS A 193 -2.07 -6.71 -0.04
C HIS A 193 -1.51 -7.87 -0.86
N MET A 194 -1.23 -8.98 -0.18
CA MET A 194 -0.73 -10.21 -0.78
C MET A 194 -1.27 -11.42 0.00
N PRO A 195 -1.48 -12.57 -0.67
CA PRO A 195 -1.89 -13.79 0.02
C PRO A 195 -0.80 -14.30 1.00
N PRO A 196 -1.17 -15.10 2.02
CA PRO A 196 -0.28 -15.54 3.11
C PRO A 196 1.06 -16.16 2.70
N LYS A 197 1.13 -16.81 1.53
CA LYS A 197 2.37 -17.50 1.09
C LYS A 197 3.42 -16.58 0.47
N PHE A 198 3.08 -15.33 0.17
CA PHE A 198 3.96 -14.47 -0.64
C PHE A 198 4.66 -13.38 0.18
N THR A 199 4.10 -12.97 1.32
CA THR A 199 4.66 -11.90 2.16
C THR A 199 6.05 -12.24 2.68
N HIS A 200 6.27 -13.49 3.11
CA HIS A 200 7.58 -13.99 3.50
C HIS A 200 8.63 -13.86 2.39
N SER A 201 8.29 -14.32 1.18
CA SER A 201 9.20 -14.27 0.03
C SER A 201 9.50 -12.84 -0.44
N LEU A 202 8.54 -11.91 -0.27
CA LEU A 202 8.74 -10.49 -0.54
C LEU A 202 9.74 -9.89 0.47
N ALA A 203 9.56 -10.18 1.75
CA ALA A 203 10.45 -9.69 2.81
C ALA A 203 11.90 -10.17 2.57
N GLN A 204 12.11 -11.46 2.36
CA GLN A 204 13.43 -12.03 2.05
C GLN A 204 14.07 -11.39 0.82
N ARG A 205 13.27 -11.16 -0.24
CA ARG A 205 13.79 -10.52 -1.45
C ARG A 205 14.24 -9.10 -1.17
N LEU A 206 13.43 -8.31 -0.47
CA LEU A 206 13.74 -6.91 -0.15
C LEU A 206 14.96 -6.79 0.77
N ASP A 207 15.10 -7.69 1.75
CA ASP A 207 16.24 -7.72 2.68
C ASP A 207 17.58 -7.85 1.94
N ASN A 208 17.62 -8.63 0.86
CA ASN A 208 18.83 -8.79 0.03
C ASN A 208 19.23 -7.51 -0.73
N PHE A 209 18.33 -6.55 -0.89
CA PHE A 209 18.59 -5.30 -1.63
C PHE A 209 18.71 -4.07 -0.74
N CYS A 210 18.16 -4.12 0.48
CA CYS A 210 18.05 -2.95 1.34
C CYS A 210 19.28 -2.81 2.26
N SER A 211 19.59 -1.56 2.63
CA SER A 211 20.61 -1.28 3.67
C SER A 211 20.07 -1.43 5.09
N ILE A 212 18.74 -1.37 5.25
CA ILE A 212 17.99 -1.70 6.46
C ILE A 212 17.60 -3.17 6.45
N HIS A 213 17.29 -3.73 7.62
CA HIS A 213 16.69 -5.06 7.68
C HIS A 213 15.26 -5.03 7.14
N VAL A 214 14.84 -6.07 6.42
CA VAL A 214 13.46 -6.28 6.00
C VAL A 214 13.02 -7.69 6.37
N ARG A 215 11.95 -7.81 7.16
CA ARG A 215 11.45 -9.11 7.61
C ARG A 215 9.94 -9.15 7.63
N GLU A 216 9.39 -10.36 7.51
CA GLU A 216 7.98 -10.57 7.79
C GLU A 216 7.76 -10.45 9.30
N ALA A 217 6.70 -9.76 9.68
CA ALA A 217 6.39 -9.43 11.06
C ALA A 217 5.96 -10.67 11.87
N VAL A 218 6.42 -10.73 13.12
CA VAL A 218 6.11 -11.77 14.10
C VAL A 218 5.36 -11.16 15.28
N ASP A 219 4.30 -11.83 15.75
CA ASP A 219 3.51 -11.33 16.88
C ASP A 219 4.39 -11.20 18.15
N GLY A 220 4.27 -10.05 18.81
CA GLY A 220 4.99 -9.75 20.06
C GLY A 220 6.46 -9.34 19.89
N GLU A 221 7.01 -9.32 18.67
CA GLU A 221 8.39 -8.90 18.47
C GLU A 221 8.56 -7.39 18.76
N ALA A 222 9.75 -7.03 19.24
CA ALA A 222 10.07 -5.64 19.52
C ALA A 222 10.24 -4.87 18.21
N VAL A 223 9.74 -3.62 18.18
CA VAL A 223 9.88 -2.74 17.03
C VAL A 223 11.22 -2.01 17.11
N GLU A 224 12.03 -2.11 16.05
CA GLU A 224 13.41 -1.65 16.02
C GLU A 224 13.66 -0.65 14.87
N THR A 225 14.53 0.33 15.10
CA THR A 225 15.01 1.24 14.05
C THR A 225 15.72 0.50 12.93
N ALA A 226 15.84 1.12 11.75
CA ALA A 226 16.50 0.53 10.58
C ALA A 226 15.98 -0.88 10.24
N THR A 227 14.68 -1.12 10.50
CA THR A 227 13.98 -2.36 10.18
C THR A 227 12.63 -2.05 9.56
N ALA A 228 12.32 -2.69 8.43
CA ALA A 228 11.01 -2.74 7.83
C ALA A 228 10.32 -4.08 8.13
N TYR A 229 9.08 -4.01 8.61
CA TYR A 229 8.26 -5.15 8.98
C TYR A 229 7.10 -5.30 8.00
N ILE A 230 7.08 -6.39 7.25
CA ILE A 230 6.00 -6.71 6.30
C ILE A 230 4.93 -7.51 7.03
N ALA A 231 3.69 -7.00 7.06
CA ALA A 231 2.55 -7.73 7.61
C ALA A 231 2.38 -9.08 6.90
N PRO A 232 2.25 -10.20 7.64
CA PRO A 232 1.97 -11.50 7.03
C PRO A 232 0.57 -11.51 6.44
N GLY A 233 0.42 -12.12 5.26
CA GLY A 233 -0.90 -12.28 4.64
C GLY A 233 -1.85 -13.08 5.54
N GLY A 234 -3.12 -12.68 5.60
CA GLY A 234 -4.12 -13.35 6.44
C GLY A 234 -4.11 -12.95 7.93
N LYS A 235 -3.30 -11.96 8.32
CA LYS A 235 -3.36 -11.36 9.67
C LYS A 235 -3.32 -9.84 9.57
N HIS A 236 -4.07 -9.15 10.41
CA HIS A 236 -3.89 -7.72 10.59
C HIS A 236 -2.64 -7.44 11.42
N MET A 237 -1.89 -6.41 11.04
CA MET A 237 -0.74 -5.94 11.79
C MET A 237 -1.07 -4.57 12.40
N SER A 238 -0.79 -4.42 13.68
CA SER A 238 -0.95 -3.17 14.42
C SER A 238 0.25 -2.90 15.32
N LEU A 239 0.43 -1.63 15.69
CA LEU A 239 1.38 -1.23 16.72
C LEU A 239 0.71 -1.35 18.10
N ALA A 240 1.40 -1.97 19.05
CA ALA A 240 0.96 -2.06 20.44
C ALA A 240 2.08 -1.63 21.38
N LYS A 241 1.73 -1.34 22.64
CA LYS A 241 2.68 -1.24 23.75
C LYS A 241 2.55 -2.46 24.65
N ASP A 242 3.69 -2.96 25.13
CA ASP A 242 3.70 -3.94 26.21
C ASP A 242 3.53 -3.29 27.59
N ALA A 243 3.49 -4.12 28.64
CA ALA A 243 3.36 -3.67 30.03
C ALA A 243 4.50 -2.74 30.49
N THR A 244 5.65 -2.76 29.82
CA THR A 244 6.80 -1.88 30.10
C THR A 244 6.77 -0.57 29.31
N GLY A 245 5.74 -0.39 28.47
CA GLY A 245 5.57 0.78 27.61
C GLY A 245 6.41 0.72 26.32
N LYS A 246 7.06 -0.41 26.02
CA LYS A 246 7.84 -0.60 24.79
C LYS A 246 6.92 -1.02 23.65
N TYR A 247 7.27 -0.58 22.45
CA TYR A 247 6.49 -0.87 21.24
C TYR A 247 6.75 -2.28 20.72
N ARG A 248 5.66 -2.96 20.37
CA ARG A 248 5.65 -4.31 19.82
C ARG A 248 4.70 -4.41 18.65
N ILE A 249 5.00 -5.35 17.76
CA ILE A 249 4.06 -5.77 16.73
C ILE A 249 2.96 -6.59 17.38
N ARG A 250 1.71 -6.29 17.02
CA ARG A 250 0.56 -7.13 17.33
C ARG A 250 -0.02 -7.65 16.02
N LEU A 251 -0.18 -8.97 15.94
CA LEU A 251 -0.89 -9.63 14.85
C LEU A 251 -2.23 -10.14 15.35
N SER A 252 -3.30 -9.87 14.59
CA SER A 252 -4.64 -10.39 14.89
C SER A 252 -5.23 -11.11 13.68
N GLU A 253 -6.08 -12.10 13.98
CA GLU A 253 -6.87 -12.85 13.00
C GLU A 253 -8.34 -12.38 13.03
N GLU A 254 -8.56 -11.13 13.46
CA GLU A 254 -9.86 -10.49 13.35
C GLU A 254 -10.27 -10.43 11.87
N GLY A 255 -11.57 -10.58 11.62
CA GLY A 255 -12.07 -10.75 10.25
C GLY A 255 -11.71 -9.58 9.31
N PRO A 256 -11.72 -9.80 7.99
CA PRO A 256 -11.25 -8.82 7.02
C PRO A 256 -11.92 -7.44 7.15
N ARG A 257 -11.10 -6.39 7.11
CA ARG A 257 -11.57 -5.00 7.04
C ARG A 257 -11.80 -4.62 5.58
N ALA A 258 -13.05 -4.35 5.21
CA ALA A 258 -13.44 -4.01 3.83
C ALA A 258 -12.88 -5.00 2.79
N GLY A 259 -12.84 -6.30 3.12
CA GLY A 259 -12.35 -7.36 2.25
C GLY A 259 -10.84 -7.60 2.26
N HIS A 260 -10.07 -6.87 3.08
CA HIS A 260 -8.61 -6.99 3.14
C HIS A 260 -8.14 -7.54 4.49
N MET A 261 -7.17 -8.46 4.45
CA MET A 261 -6.46 -8.98 5.61
C MET A 261 -5.06 -9.47 5.18
N PRO A 262 -3.99 -8.71 5.44
CA PRO A 262 -3.93 -7.45 6.21
C PRO A 262 -4.67 -6.28 5.52
N SER A 263 -5.07 -5.30 6.32
CA SER A 263 -5.64 -4.03 5.87
C SER A 263 -4.75 -2.88 6.29
N VAL A 264 -4.60 -1.91 5.38
CA VAL A 264 -3.82 -0.69 5.62
C VAL A 264 -4.53 0.22 6.61
N ASP A 265 -5.87 0.33 6.54
CA ASP A 265 -6.65 1.11 7.50
C ASP A 265 -6.38 0.61 8.94
N VAL A 266 -6.34 -0.70 9.18
CA VAL A 266 -6.05 -1.25 10.52
C VAL A 266 -4.65 -0.86 11.02
N LEU A 267 -3.64 -0.91 10.15
CA LEU A 267 -2.29 -0.47 10.50
C LEU A 267 -2.28 1.02 10.85
N PHE A 268 -2.84 1.88 10.00
CA PHE A 268 -2.84 3.33 10.21
C PHE A 268 -3.67 3.75 11.43
N GLU A 269 -4.85 3.16 11.62
CA GLU A 269 -5.72 3.40 12.79
C GLU A 269 -5.00 3.01 14.10
N SER A 270 -4.16 1.96 14.10
CA SER A 270 -3.40 1.56 15.30
C SER A 270 -2.36 2.59 15.76
N LEU A 271 -2.01 3.56 14.92
CA LEU A 271 -1.07 4.63 15.27
C LEU A 271 -1.73 5.83 15.96
N ILE A 272 -3.06 5.86 16.02
CA ILE A 272 -3.84 6.89 16.68
C ILE A 272 -3.59 6.83 18.19
N GLY A 273 -3.45 7.99 18.83
CA GLY A 273 -3.16 8.08 20.27
C GLY A 273 -1.69 7.81 20.64
N HIS A 274 -0.84 7.43 19.70
CA HIS A 274 0.62 7.38 19.89
C HIS A 274 1.30 8.73 19.57
N GLN A 275 0.75 9.83 20.10
CA GLN A 275 1.17 11.20 19.77
C GLN A 275 2.60 11.57 20.22
N GLN A 276 3.19 10.79 21.13
CA GLN A 276 4.61 10.88 21.47
C GLN A 276 5.54 10.46 20.31
N LEU A 277 5.00 9.79 19.29
CA LEU A 277 5.73 9.47 18.06
C LEU A 277 5.41 10.50 16.98
N LYS A 278 6.45 10.92 16.27
CA LYS A 278 6.34 11.56 14.96
C LYS A 278 5.98 10.48 13.93
N ARG A 279 4.72 10.45 13.54
CA ARG A 279 4.12 9.40 12.70
C ARG A 279 4.08 9.86 11.24
N HIS A 280 4.62 9.05 10.36
CA HIS A 280 4.67 9.31 8.92
C HIS A 280 3.92 8.18 8.20
N ALA A 281 2.85 8.52 7.48
CA ALA A 281 2.06 7.54 6.73
C ALA A 281 2.27 7.71 5.23
N VAL A 282 2.40 6.60 4.51
CA VAL A 282 2.64 6.56 3.06
C VAL A 282 1.65 5.61 2.42
N LEU A 283 0.88 6.07 1.45
CA LEU A 283 -0.06 5.24 0.69
C LEU A 283 0.36 5.25 -0.78
N MET A 284 0.80 4.09 -1.27
CA MET A 284 1.34 3.96 -2.63
C MET A 284 0.38 3.16 -3.51
N THR A 285 0.82 2.91 -4.74
CA THR A 285 0.04 2.27 -5.80
C THR A 285 -0.75 1.05 -5.33
N GLY A 286 -2.00 0.98 -5.80
CA GLY A 286 -2.94 -0.04 -5.41
C GLY A 286 -4.36 0.23 -5.88
N MET A 287 -5.14 -0.84 -6.02
CA MET A 287 -6.57 -0.77 -6.32
C MET A 287 -7.38 -0.57 -5.04
N GLY A 288 -8.53 0.09 -5.15
CA GLY A 288 -9.47 0.29 -4.04
C GLY A 288 -9.13 1.52 -3.21
N SER A 289 -9.56 1.53 -1.96
CA SER A 289 -9.48 2.71 -1.07
C SER A 289 -8.98 2.38 0.34
N ASP A 290 -8.52 1.15 0.59
CA ASP A 290 -7.96 0.78 1.89
C ASP A 290 -6.74 1.65 2.21
N GLY A 291 -6.62 2.06 3.47
CA GLY A 291 -5.63 3.00 3.95
C GLY A 291 -6.05 4.48 3.84
N ALA A 292 -7.02 4.83 2.99
CA ALA A 292 -7.42 6.22 2.81
C ALA A 292 -8.13 6.78 4.06
N LYS A 293 -8.99 5.98 4.70
CA LYS A 293 -9.72 6.40 5.92
C LYS A 293 -8.80 6.41 7.13
N GLY A 294 -7.97 5.39 7.29
CA GLY A 294 -6.96 5.31 8.34
C GLY A 294 -5.94 6.44 8.23
N MET A 295 -5.51 6.79 7.02
CA MET A 295 -4.62 7.93 6.79
C MET A 295 -5.30 9.25 7.18
N LYS A 296 -6.58 9.42 6.82
CA LYS A 296 -7.33 10.62 7.21
C LYS A 296 -7.46 10.74 8.73
N ALA A 297 -7.82 9.65 9.40
CA ALA A 297 -7.93 9.62 10.85
C ALA A 297 -6.59 9.91 11.53
N LEU A 298 -5.50 9.32 11.03
CA LEU A 298 -4.15 9.55 11.54
C LEU A 298 -3.69 11.00 11.29
N GLN A 299 -4.02 11.59 10.14
CA GLN A 299 -3.79 13.01 9.85
C GLN A 299 -4.52 13.90 10.88
N THR A 300 -5.80 13.63 11.13
CA THR A 300 -6.60 14.37 12.12
C THR A 300 -6.05 14.23 13.53
N ASP A 301 -5.48 13.08 13.89
CA ASP A 301 -4.79 12.85 15.17
C ASP A 301 -3.36 13.44 15.24
N GLY A 302 -2.95 14.22 14.23
CA GLY A 302 -1.66 14.91 14.22
C GLY A 302 -0.51 14.06 13.71
N ALA A 303 -0.72 13.29 12.63
CA ALA A 303 0.39 12.73 11.85
C ALA A 303 1.38 13.84 11.45
N SER A 304 2.68 13.56 11.54
CA SER A 304 3.72 14.52 11.15
C SER A 304 3.79 14.68 9.63
N THR A 305 3.55 13.61 8.88
CA THR A 305 3.56 13.62 7.41
C THR A 305 2.61 12.55 6.87
N THR A 306 1.87 12.89 5.81
CA THR A 306 1.02 11.94 5.06
C THR A 306 1.33 12.06 3.57
N ILE A 307 1.85 10.98 2.98
CA ILE A 307 2.33 10.95 1.61
C ILE A 307 1.44 10.02 0.78
N ALA A 308 0.98 10.49 -0.37
CA ALA A 308 0.38 9.63 -1.40
C ALA A 308 1.29 9.58 -2.63
N GLU A 309 1.44 8.40 -3.22
CA GLU A 309 2.11 8.27 -4.51
C GLU A 309 1.32 9.03 -5.59
N ALA A 310 2.03 9.78 -6.43
CA ALA A 310 1.46 10.54 -7.52
C ALA A 310 1.02 9.61 -8.67
N GLU A 311 -0.02 10.03 -9.38
CA GLU A 311 -0.65 9.23 -10.44
C GLU A 311 0.34 8.75 -11.50
N GLN A 312 1.32 9.59 -11.85
CA GLN A 312 2.24 9.36 -12.97
C GLN A 312 3.18 8.17 -12.75
N THR A 313 3.42 7.78 -11.50
CA THR A 313 4.30 6.63 -11.16
C THR A 313 3.51 5.41 -10.68
N CYS A 314 2.23 5.57 -10.38
CA CYS A 314 1.38 4.47 -9.94
C CYS A 314 1.15 3.47 -11.07
N VAL A 315 1.22 2.17 -10.74
CA VAL A 315 0.71 1.12 -11.63
C VAL A 315 -0.83 1.16 -11.64
N VAL A 316 -1.43 1.29 -10.46
CA VAL A 316 -2.86 1.54 -10.25
C VAL A 316 -3.00 2.72 -9.29
N TYR A 317 -3.65 3.80 -9.76
CA TYR A 317 -3.91 5.00 -8.98
C TYR A 317 -5.32 4.94 -8.33
N GLY A 318 -5.54 3.93 -7.50
CA GLY A 318 -6.78 3.76 -6.72
C GLY A 318 -6.62 4.24 -5.28
N MET A 319 -5.81 3.51 -4.50
CA MET A 319 -5.58 3.82 -3.08
C MET A 319 -5.04 5.24 -2.87
N PRO A 320 -3.99 5.70 -3.60
CA PRO A 320 -3.50 7.07 -3.45
C PRO A 320 -4.56 8.11 -3.83
N ARG A 321 -5.33 7.88 -4.91
CA ARG A 321 -6.41 8.77 -5.34
C ARG A 321 -7.46 8.94 -4.24
N SER A 322 -7.91 7.84 -3.63
CA SER A 322 -8.89 7.89 -2.53
C SER A 322 -8.39 8.67 -1.32
N ALA A 323 -7.10 8.58 -0.97
CA ALA A 323 -6.54 9.40 0.10
C ALA A 323 -6.49 10.89 -0.26
N VAL A 324 -6.14 11.23 -1.50
CA VAL A 324 -6.12 12.62 -1.99
C VAL A 324 -7.53 13.21 -1.98
N GLU A 325 -8.53 12.49 -2.52
CA GLU A 325 -9.93 12.93 -2.57
C GLU A 325 -10.54 13.13 -1.17
N LEU A 326 -10.11 12.35 -0.17
CA LEU A 326 -10.50 12.53 1.23
C LEU A 326 -9.76 13.68 1.95
N GLY A 327 -8.85 14.37 1.26
CA GLY A 327 -8.00 15.41 1.86
C GLY A 327 -7.11 14.85 2.97
N ALA A 328 -6.68 13.59 2.86
CA ALA A 328 -5.87 12.89 3.86
C ALA A 328 -4.35 13.11 3.69
N VAL A 329 -3.94 13.80 2.62
CA VAL A 329 -2.57 13.83 2.13
C VAL A 329 -1.95 15.22 2.31
N SER A 330 -0.74 15.27 2.87
CA SER A 330 0.07 16.51 2.96
C SER A 330 1.07 16.64 1.81
N HIS A 331 1.53 15.52 1.24
CA HIS A 331 2.38 15.52 0.05
C HIS A 331 1.93 14.47 -0.96
N GLN A 332 1.74 14.89 -2.20
CA GLN A 332 1.59 13.98 -3.32
C GLN A 332 2.90 13.97 -4.11
N LEU A 333 3.57 12.81 -4.18
CA LEU A 333 4.94 12.70 -4.67
C LEU A 333 5.08 11.57 -5.70
N PRO A 334 5.87 11.75 -6.78
CA PRO A 334 6.27 10.63 -7.61
C PRO A 334 7.06 9.61 -6.76
N LEU A 335 6.96 8.33 -7.10
CA LEU A 335 7.55 7.21 -6.35
C LEU A 335 9.01 7.45 -5.92
N GLN A 336 9.84 7.96 -6.84
CA GLN A 336 11.28 8.18 -6.63
C GLN A 336 11.57 9.28 -5.60
N ALA A 337 10.61 10.18 -5.35
CA ALA A 337 10.75 11.27 -4.39
C ALA A 337 10.29 10.87 -2.97
N ILE A 338 9.58 9.74 -2.81
CA ILE A 338 9.03 9.31 -1.52
C ILE A 338 10.16 9.04 -0.51
N ALA A 339 11.16 8.23 -0.87
CA ALA A 339 12.27 7.90 0.05
C ALA A 339 13.10 9.15 0.45
N PRO A 340 13.55 10.01 -0.48
CA PRO A 340 14.24 11.26 -0.13
C PRO A 340 13.45 12.14 0.85
N VAL A 341 12.15 12.34 0.62
CA VAL A 341 11.30 13.17 1.49
C VAL A 341 11.09 12.52 2.85
N LEU A 342 10.89 11.20 2.92
CA LEU A 342 10.79 10.48 4.20
C LEU A 342 12.06 10.61 5.03
N ILE A 343 13.24 10.47 4.40
CA ILE A 343 14.52 10.63 5.07
C ILE A 343 14.65 12.04 5.63
N GLN A 344 14.27 13.06 4.85
CA GLN A 344 14.28 14.44 5.31
C GLN A 344 13.36 14.64 6.51
N GLU A 345 12.08 14.21 6.44
CA GLU A 345 11.12 14.37 7.53
C GLU A 345 11.54 13.67 8.83
N VAL A 346 12.21 12.52 8.71
CA VAL A 346 12.69 11.74 9.84
C VAL A 346 14.01 12.29 10.41
N LYS A 347 14.95 12.77 9.58
CA LYS A 347 16.26 13.26 10.05
C LYS A 347 16.25 14.73 10.49
N THR A 348 15.46 15.60 9.86
CA THR A 348 15.51 17.06 10.11
C THR A 348 14.82 17.50 11.40
N ARG A 349 13.94 16.67 11.99
CA ARG A 349 13.20 17.02 13.19
C ARG A 349 13.83 16.46 14.47
N LYS A 350 15.15 16.60 14.63
CA LYS A 350 15.77 16.59 15.96
C LYS A 350 15.38 17.90 16.66
N SER A 351 14.25 17.88 17.38
CA SER A 351 13.86 18.94 18.31
C SER A 351 14.26 18.54 19.71
#